data_AF-Q8GHC1-F1
#
_entry.id   AF-Q8GHC1-F1
#
_cell.length_a   1.000
_cell.length_b   1.000
_cell.length_c   1.000
_cell.angle_alpha   90.00
_cell.angle_beta   90.00
_cell.angle_gamma   90.00
#
_symmetry.space_group_name_H-M   'P 1'
#
loop_
_entity.id
_entity.type
_entity.pdbx_description
1 polymer ?
#
loop_
_entity_poly.entity_id
_entity_poly.type
_entity_poly.pdbx_seq_one_letter_code
_entity_poly.pdbx_strand_id
1 'polypeptide(L)'
;MVSGPTELEHVLTRLEILLNDVWDQRPAGAATSATAPLVSLGVDSLTLALLLDKVGREFHIDWTADTPPGAASSLRSIADLVLRRDGGGATAAEA
;
A
#
# COMPACT_ATOMS: atom_id res chain seq x y z
N MET A 1 -1.49 15.85 -19.05
CA MET A 1 -1.25 15.81 -17.59
C MET A 1 -2.53 15.34 -16.93
N VAL A 2 -2.65 14.06 -16.62
CA VAL A 2 -3.78 13.54 -15.82
C VAL A 2 -3.22 12.80 -14.61
N SER A 3 -2.43 13.49 -13.80
CA SER A 3 -2.12 13.05 -12.44
C SER A 3 -3.33 13.40 -11.57
N GLY A 4 -4.41 12.66 -11.80
CA GLY A 4 -5.71 12.84 -11.17
C GLY A 4 -6.08 11.64 -10.29
N PRO A 5 -7.24 11.70 -9.58
CA PRO A 5 -7.73 10.68 -8.65
C PRO A 5 -7.65 9.22 -9.15
N THR A 6 -7.62 9.03 -10.47
CA THR A 6 -7.39 7.76 -11.16
C THR A 6 -6.12 7.02 -10.75
N GLU A 7 -5.00 7.71 -10.46
CA GLU A 7 -3.74 7.03 -10.09
C GLU A 7 -3.82 6.42 -8.69
N LEU A 8 -4.41 7.16 -7.75
CA LEU A 8 -4.70 6.67 -6.41
C LEU A 8 -5.70 5.52 -6.42
N GLU A 9 -6.75 5.61 -7.22
CA GLU A 9 -7.73 4.51 -7.37
C GLU A 9 -7.08 3.27 -7.98
N HIS A 10 -6.17 3.42 -8.95
CA HIS A 10 -5.42 2.29 -9.51
C HIS A 10 -4.51 1.63 -8.47
N VAL A 11 -3.75 2.42 -7.71
CA VAL A 11 -2.88 1.90 -6.64
C VAL A 11 -3.73 1.20 -5.58
N LEU A 12 -4.83 1.82 -5.13
CA LEU A 12 -5.74 1.22 -4.15
C LEU A 12 -6.32 -0.11 -4.64
N THR A 13 -6.85 -0.15 -5.86
CA THR A 13 -7.37 -1.38 -6.47
C THR A 13 -6.29 -2.46 -6.51
N ARG A 14 -5.05 -2.08 -6.85
CA ARG A 14 -3.93 -3.02 -6.90
C ARG A 14 -3.55 -3.54 -5.53
N LEU A 15 -3.48 -2.66 -4.53
CA LEU A 15 -3.23 -3.03 -3.14
C LEU A 15 -4.32 -3.95 -2.58
N GLU A 16 -5.59 -3.73 -2.94
CA GLU A 16 -6.68 -4.63 -2.57
C GLU A 16 -6.52 -6.02 -3.18
N ILE A 17 -6.09 -6.11 -4.45
CA ILE A 17 -5.80 -7.40 -5.09
C ILE A 17 -4.66 -8.10 -4.36
N LEU A 18 -3.56 -7.41 -4.09
CA LEU A 18 -2.41 -7.98 -3.37
C LEU A 18 -2.78 -8.41 -1.96
N LEU A 19 -3.59 -7.62 -1.25
CA LEU A 19 -4.08 -7.98 0.07
C LEU A 19 -4.94 -9.24 -0.01
N ASN A 20 -5.86 -9.34 -0.96
CA ASN A 20 -6.68 -10.56 -1.15
C ASN A 20 -5.86 -11.80 -1.49
N ASP A 21 -4.74 -11.63 -2.19
CA ASP A 21 -3.85 -12.73 -2.56
C ASP A 21 -3.11 -13.32 -1.34
N VAL A 22 -2.76 -12.49 -0.35
CA VAL A 22 -2.10 -12.95 0.89
C VAL A 22 -3.06 -13.23 2.03
N TRP A 23 -4.27 -12.70 1.96
CA TRP A 23 -5.26 -12.79 3.04
C TRP A 23 -6.13 -14.04 2.89
N ASP A 24 -5.51 -15.19 3.20
CA ASP A 24 -6.09 -16.53 3.07
C ASP A 24 -7.42 -16.72 3.81
N GLN A 25 -7.55 -16.15 5.02
CA GLN A 25 -8.74 -16.30 5.87
C GLN A 25 -9.79 -15.20 5.72
N ARG A 26 -9.84 -14.48 4.59
CA ARG A 26 -10.80 -13.39 4.43
C ARG A 26 -12.25 -13.89 4.61
N PRO A 27 -13.04 -13.27 5.51
CA PRO A 27 -14.46 -13.60 5.62
C PRO A 27 -15.17 -13.24 4.31
N ALA A 28 -15.93 -14.18 3.75
CA ALA A 28 -16.71 -13.95 2.55
C ALA A 28 -17.64 -12.73 2.72
N GLY A 29 -17.46 -11.71 1.89
CA GLY A 29 -18.26 -10.48 1.94
C GLY A 29 -17.76 -9.38 2.89
N ALA A 30 -16.60 -9.54 3.53
CA ALA A 30 -15.99 -8.47 4.31
C ALA A 30 -15.58 -7.30 3.38
N ALA A 31 -16.21 -6.13 3.54
CA ALA A 31 -15.85 -4.94 2.78
C ALA A 31 -14.45 -4.47 3.21
N THR A 32 -13.48 -4.54 2.30
CA THR A 32 -12.15 -3.99 2.53
C THR A 32 -12.22 -2.47 2.40
N SER A 33 -12.31 -1.78 3.53
CA SER A 33 -12.34 -0.32 3.50
C SER A 33 -10.92 0.23 3.44
N ALA A 34 -10.57 0.95 2.38
CA ALA A 34 -9.21 1.44 2.16
C ALA A 34 -8.69 2.39 3.27
N THR A 35 -9.60 3.07 3.97
CA THR A 35 -9.29 3.96 5.09
C THR A 35 -9.29 3.23 6.44
N ALA A 36 -9.89 2.04 6.52
CA ALA A 36 -9.94 1.30 7.78
C ALA A 36 -8.55 0.78 8.17
N PRO A 37 -8.24 0.75 9.49
CA PRO A 37 -7.01 0.14 9.96
C PRO A 37 -6.96 -1.34 9.59
N LEU A 38 -5.84 -1.80 9.02
CA LEU A 38 -5.65 -3.21 8.65
C LEU A 38 -5.85 -4.14 9.86
N VAL A 39 -5.39 -3.72 11.04
CA VAL A 39 -5.61 -4.45 12.30
C VAL A 39 -7.09 -4.59 12.66
N SER A 40 -7.93 -3.59 12.35
CA SER A 40 -9.38 -3.64 12.58
C SER A 40 -10.09 -4.53 11.57
N LEU A 41 -9.51 -4.68 10.38
CA LEU A 41 -9.99 -5.58 9.34
C LEU A 41 -9.68 -7.05 9.69
N GLY A 42 -8.85 -7.32 10.69
CA GLY A 42 -8.42 -8.67 11.07
C GLY A 42 -7.16 -9.13 10.32
N VAL A 43 -6.39 -8.20 9.77
CA VAL A 43 -5.08 -8.49 9.17
C VAL A 43 -4.06 -8.67 10.29
N ASP A 44 -3.52 -9.88 10.39
CA ASP A 44 -2.45 -10.23 11.31
C ASP A 44 -1.08 -9.77 10.79
N SER A 45 -0.10 -9.69 11.70
CA SER A 45 1.23 -9.17 11.41
C SER A 45 1.96 -9.94 10.31
N LEU A 46 1.69 -11.25 10.16
CA LEU A 46 2.25 -12.06 9.07
C LEU A 46 1.65 -11.65 7.72
N THR A 47 0.33 -11.56 7.63
CA THR A 47 -0.37 -11.12 6.41
C THR A 47 0.07 -9.70 6.02
N LEU A 48 0.24 -8.81 6.99
CA LEU A 48 0.77 -7.47 6.78
C LEU A 48 2.20 -7.50 6.21
N ALA A 49 3.10 -8.31 6.78
CA ALA A 49 4.47 -8.43 6.29
C ALA A 49 4.53 -8.98 4.86
N LEU A 50 3.68 -9.95 4.53
CA LEU A 50 3.58 -10.51 3.17
C LEU A 50 3.02 -9.51 2.17
N LEU A 51 2.02 -8.72 2.58
CA LEU A 51 1.50 -7.62 1.77
C LEU A 51 2.63 -6.61 1.48
N LEU A 52 3.35 -6.15 2.51
CA LEU A 52 4.42 -5.17 2.33
C LEU A 52 5.55 -5.72 1.45
N ASP A 53 5.98 -6.97 1.62
CA ASP A 53 6.97 -7.58 0.72
C ASP A 53 6.52 -7.55 -0.75
N LYS A 54 5.26 -7.92 -1.04
CA LYS A 54 4.70 -7.87 -2.40
C LYS A 54 4.61 -6.45 -2.94
N VAL A 55 4.12 -5.50 -2.15
CA VAL A 55 4.02 -4.09 -2.54
C VAL A 55 5.42 -3.51 -2.76
N GLY A 56 6.39 -3.87 -1.92
CA GLY A 56 7.79 -3.44 -2.05
C GLY A 56 8.40 -3.92 -3.36
N ARG A 57 8.15 -5.17 -3.74
CA ARG A 57 8.62 -5.74 -5.01
C ARG A 57 7.89 -5.15 -6.22
N GLU A 58 6.59 -4.92 -6.12
CA GLU A 58 5.77 -4.42 -7.23
C GLU A 58 6.01 -2.92 -7.51
N PHE A 59 6.15 -2.12 -6.46
CA PHE A 59 6.33 -0.67 -6.56
C PHE A 59 7.77 -0.20 -6.27
N HIS A 60 8.72 -1.13 -6.18
CA HIS A 60 10.14 -0.84 -5.89
C HIS A 60 10.34 0.03 -4.62
N ILE A 61 9.59 -0.29 -3.56
CA ILE A 61 9.64 0.38 -2.25
C ILE A 61 10.53 -0.41 -1.31
N ASP A 62 11.53 0.26 -0.73
CA ASP A 62 12.30 -0.30 0.38
C ASP A 62 11.65 0.09 1.71
N TRP A 63 10.95 -0.87 2.32
CA TRP A 63 10.24 -0.62 3.57
C TRP A 63 11.18 -0.47 4.78
N THR A 64 12.44 -0.91 4.68
CA THR A 64 13.37 -0.93 5.80
C THR A 64 14.11 0.38 6.01
N ALA A 65 14.31 1.14 4.94
CA ALA A 65 15.05 2.40 5.00
C ALA A 65 14.16 3.63 5.28
N ASP A 66 12.91 3.64 4.81
CA ASP A 66 12.13 4.88 4.66
C ASP A 66 10.74 4.84 5.31
N THR A 67 10.37 3.78 6.02
CA THR A 67 8.99 3.61 6.50
C THR A 67 8.82 4.07 7.94
N PRO A 68 8.09 5.18 8.19
CA PRO A 68 7.77 5.55 9.56
C PRO A 68 6.88 4.49 10.24
N PRO A 69 7.01 4.28 11.56
CA PRO A 69 6.12 3.38 12.28
C PRO A 69 4.66 3.85 12.12
N GLY A 70 3.79 2.97 11.62
CA GLY A 70 2.39 3.27 11.31
C GLY A 70 2.11 3.73 9.87
N ALA A 71 3.12 3.83 9.00
CA ALA A 71 2.89 4.17 7.59
C ALA A 71 2.06 3.09 6.85
N ALA A 72 2.12 1.85 7.33
CA ALA A 72 1.33 0.72 6.85
C ALA A 72 0.08 0.43 7.71
N SER A 73 -0.56 1.46 8.28
CA SER A 73 -1.75 1.27 9.13
C SER A 73 -3.04 0.99 8.34
N SER A 74 -3.16 1.50 7.11
CA SER A 74 -4.32 1.32 6.23
C SER A 74 -3.87 1.24 4.77
N LEU A 75 -4.68 0.66 3.88
CA LEU A 75 -4.37 0.59 2.44
C LEU A 75 -4.16 1.98 1.82
N ARG A 76 -4.93 2.98 2.27
CA ARG A 76 -4.77 4.38 1.84
C ARG A 76 -3.42 4.96 2.24
N SER A 77 -2.90 4.64 3.42
CA SER A 77 -1.59 5.12 3.86
C SER A 77 -0.46 4.49 3.05
N ILE A 78 -0.60 3.19 2.73
CA ILE A 78 0.33 2.49 1.83
C ILE A 78 0.28 3.12 0.43
N ALA A 79 -0.92 3.41 -0.10
CA ALA A 79 -1.08 4.05 -1.40
C ALA A 79 -0.46 5.47 -1.44
N ASP A 80 -0.64 6.27 -0.38
CA ASP A 80 -0.04 7.60 -0.28
C ASP A 80 1.49 7.54 -0.33
N LEU A 81 2.11 6.54 0.32
CA LEU A 81 3.56 6.31 0.27
C LEU A 81 4.03 5.92 -1.14
N VAL A 82 3.32 5.00 -1.78
CA VAL A 82 3.61 4.58 -3.17
C VAL A 82 3.60 5.80 -4.09
N LEU A 83 2.54 6.61 -4.02
CA LEU A 83 2.38 7.79 -4.86
C LEU A 83 3.38 8.90 -4.55
N ARG A 84 3.77 9.10 -3.28
CA ARG A 84 4.83 10.06 -2.91
C ARG A 84 6.17 9.69 -3.54
N ARG A 85 6.47 8.39 -3.64
CA ARG A 85 7.72 7.92 -4.26
C ARG A 85 7.67 8.04 -5.79
N ASP A 86 6.54 7.69 -6.40
CA ASP A 86 6.34 7.80 -7.85
C ASP A 86 6.36 9.27 -8.32
N GLY A 87 5.70 10.17 -7.58
CA GLY A 87 5.68 11.60 -7.86
C GLY A 87 6.92 12.39 -7.43
N GLY A 88 7.80 11.79 -6.61
CA GLY A 88 8.97 12.44 -6.01
C GLY A 88 10.33 12.06 -6.62
N GLY A 89 10.36 11.16 -7.61
CA GLY A 89 11.59 10.60 -8.18
C GLY A 89 12.39 11.48 -9.14
N ALA A 90 11.98 12.72 -9.40
CA ALA A 90 12.66 13.62 -10.34
C ALA A 90 12.85 15.03 -9.78
N THR A 91 13.69 15.22 -8.76
CA THR A 91 14.41 16.50 -8.47
C THR A 91 15.44 16.31 -7.35
N ALA A 92 16.48 15.52 -7.58
CA ALA A 92 17.66 15.53 -6.68
C ALA A 92 18.94 15.08 -7.41
N ALA A 93 19.21 15.63 -8.60
CA ALA A 93 20.52 15.52 -9.23
C ALA A 93 20.66 16.56 -10.35
N GLU A 94 20.89 17.82 -10.01
CA GLU A 94 21.79 18.72 -10.77
C GLU A 94 22.37 19.73 -9.77
N ALA A 95 23.62 19.51 -9.38
CA ALA A 95 24.47 20.42 -8.61
C ALA A 95 25.64 20.83 -9.50
#